data_AF-A0A344TNR3-F1
#
_entry.id   AF-A0A344TNR3-F1
#
_cell.length_a   1.000
_cell.length_b   1.000
_cell.length_c   1.000
_cell.angle_alpha   90.00
_cell.angle_beta   90.00
_cell.angle_gamma   90.00
#
_symmetry.space_group_name_H-M   'P 1'
#
loop_
_entity.id
_entity.type
_entity.pdbx_description
1 polymer ?
#
loop_
_entity_poly.entity_id
_entity_poly.type
_entity_poly.pdbx_seq_one_letter_code
_entity_poly.pdbx_strand_id
1 'polypeptide(L)'
;MSENKSRDLLPLLVMLESVEKILLYAKGFQTAKDFLWAEDQLRFNASLLLLSNVGENAGKISESTRTVYPTFPWKQVRGLRNRIAHDYTGIDFEMVFDIIQNHIPPLKTAIEVIVKEGLGNGFFDKNECEAAQNSLFYRHIDFKRLM
;
A
#
# COMPACT_ATOMS: atom_id res chain seq x y z
N MET A 1 -19.31 -27.24 -0.81
CA MET A 1 -17.85 -27.15 -0.57
C MET A 1 -17.53 -25.67 -0.57
N SER A 2 -17.29 -25.06 0.58
CA SER A 2 -16.87 -23.65 0.62
C SER A 2 -15.49 -23.58 -0.02
N GLU A 3 -15.38 -23.00 -1.21
CA GLU A 3 -14.08 -22.62 -1.76
C GLU A 3 -13.37 -21.77 -0.70
N ASN A 4 -12.23 -22.26 -0.21
CA ASN A 4 -11.46 -21.57 0.83
C ASN A 4 -10.76 -20.38 0.17
N LYS A 5 -11.50 -19.28 0.01
CA LYS A 5 -10.99 -18.04 -0.57
C LYS A 5 -9.86 -17.47 0.30
N SER A 6 -8.87 -16.87 -0.34
CA SER A 6 -7.75 -16.27 0.38
C SER A 6 -8.22 -15.09 1.23
N ARG A 7 -7.69 -14.97 2.45
CA ARG A 7 -7.93 -13.84 3.37
C ARG A 7 -6.99 -12.65 3.11
N ASP A 8 -6.25 -12.67 1.99
CA ASP A 8 -5.25 -11.67 1.66
C ASP A 8 -5.84 -10.41 1.00
N LEU A 9 -7.10 -10.43 0.58
CA LEU A 9 -7.74 -9.28 -0.08
C LEU A 9 -7.75 -8.04 0.82
N LEU A 10 -8.23 -8.13 2.07
CA LEU A 10 -8.27 -6.97 2.95
C LEU A 10 -6.88 -6.38 3.23
N PRO A 11 -5.84 -7.17 3.59
CA PRO A 11 -4.47 -6.65 3.67
C PRO A 11 -4.01 -5.93 2.40
N LEU A 12 -4.30 -6.46 1.21
CA LEU A 12 -3.96 -5.81 -0.07
C LEU A 12 -4.71 -4.49 -0.27
N LEU A 13 -6.01 -4.44 0.06
CA LEU A 13 -6.79 -3.20 0.00
C LEU A 13 -6.30 -2.17 1.03
N VAL A 14 -5.88 -2.59 2.21
CA VAL A 14 -5.26 -1.69 3.22
C VAL A 14 -3.95 -1.10 2.69
N MET A 15 -3.11 -1.92 2.03
CA MET A 15 -1.91 -1.43 1.36
C MET A 15 -2.28 -0.42 0.25
N LEU A 16 -3.28 -0.75 -0.57
CA LEU A 16 -3.71 0.09 -1.70
C LEU A 16 -4.26 1.45 -1.22
N GLU A 17 -5.13 1.46 -0.21
CA GLU A 17 -5.62 2.67 0.43
C GLU A 17 -4.48 3.51 1.01
N SER A 18 -3.48 2.85 1.62
CA SER A 18 -2.33 3.54 2.20
C SER A 18 -1.47 4.23 1.14
N VAL A 19 -1.19 3.56 0.02
CA VAL A 19 -0.42 4.15 -1.08
C VAL A 19 -1.18 5.28 -1.77
N GLU A 20 -2.51 5.17 -1.95
CA GLU A 20 -3.32 6.26 -2.51
C GLU A 20 -3.25 7.51 -1.64
N LYS A 21 -3.34 7.36 -0.31
CA LYS A 21 -3.21 8.49 0.62
C LYS A 21 -1.81 9.09 0.61
N ILE A 22 -0.76 8.28 0.54
CA ILE A 22 0.63 8.76 0.42
C ILE A 22 0.77 9.63 -0.84
N LEU A 23 0.29 9.15 -1.99
CA LEU A 23 0.34 9.88 -3.25
C LEU A 23 -0.49 11.17 -3.20
N LEU A 24 -1.64 11.14 -2.54
CA LEU A 24 -2.45 12.33 -2.30
C LEU A 24 -1.70 13.38 -1.46
N TYR A 25 -1.04 12.97 -0.38
CA TYR A 25 -0.32 13.87 0.51
C TYR A 25 0.93 14.47 -0.14
N ALA A 26 1.65 13.69 -0.94
CA ALA A 26 2.84 14.14 -1.65
C ALA A 26 2.53 14.88 -2.96
N LYS A 27 1.26 14.96 -3.38
CA LYS A 27 0.86 15.59 -4.64
C LYS A 27 1.28 17.06 -4.69
N GLY A 28 2.02 17.40 -5.74
CA GLY A 28 2.41 18.78 -6.06
C GLY A 28 3.73 19.22 -5.44
N PHE A 29 4.31 18.47 -4.50
CA PHE A 29 5.64 18.76 -3.99
C PHE A 29 6.72 18.32 -4.98
N GLN A 30 7.73 19.17 -5.18
CA GLN A 30 8.87 18.90 -6.07
C GLN A 30 10.14 18.53 -5.32
N THR A 31 10.24 18.92 -4.04
CA THR A 31 11.41 18.67 -3.20
C THR A 31 11.03 17.98 -1.91
N ALA A 32 11.96 17.18 -1.38
CA ALA A 32 11.77 16.49 -0.11
C ALA A 32 11.61 17.47 1.05
N LYS A 33 12.31 18.61 1.01
CA LYS A 33 12.24 19.66 2.04
C LYS A 33 10.86 20.34 2.08
N ASP A 34 10.29 20.67 0.93
CA ASP A 34 8.96 21.31 0.89
C ASP A 34 7.88 20.35 1.40
N PHE A 35 7.99 19.07 1.03
CA PHE A 35 7.11 18.03 1.54
C PHE A 35 7.28 17.79 3.05
N LEU A 36 8.53 17.77 3.54
CA LEU A 36 8.85 17.60 4.95
C LEU A 36 8.18 18.67 5.81
N TRP A 37 8.27 19.94 5.41
CA TRP A 37 7.77 21.05 6.22
C TRP A 37 6.32 21.44 5.94
N ALA A 38 5.64 20.74 5.02
CA ALA A 38 4.24 21.00 4.72
C ALA A 38 3.35 20.77 5.95
N GLU A 39 2.54 21.78 6.29
CA GLU A 39 1.58 21.72 7.41
C GLU A 39 2.26 21.29 8.72
N ASP A 40 3.41 21.90 9.04
CA ASP A 40 4.21 21.56 10.23
C ASP A 40 4.54 20.05 10.32
N GLN A 41 4.97 19.49 9.17
CA GLN A 41 5.30 18.07 8.97
C GLN A 41 4.12 17.09 9.04
N LEU A 42 2.88 17.56 9.13
CA LEU A 42 1.70 16.69 9.22
C LEU A 42 1.67 15.64 8.09
N ARG A 43 1.86 16.08 6.84
CA ARG A 43 1.78 15.20 5.66
C ARG A 43 2.92 14.19 5.62
N PHE A 44 4.12 14.63 5.95
CA PHE A 44 5.31 13.78 6.00
C PHE A 44 5.14 12.70 7.07
N ASN A 45 4.79 13.10 8.30
CA ASN A 45 4.59 12.18 9.42
C ASN A 45 3.43 11.20 9.16
N ALA A 46 2.32 11.66 8.56
CA ALA A 46 1.24 10.78 8.13
C ALA A 46 1.71 9.76 7.08
N SER A 47 2.57 10.18 6.15
CA SER A 47 3.11 9.29 5.11
C SER A 47 4.06 8.24 5.69
N LEU A 48 4.86 8.55 6.70
CA LEU A 48 5.68 7.56 7.42
C LEU A 48 4.83 6.46 8.07
N LEU A 49 3.73 6.85 8.72
CA LEU A 49 2.80 5.88 9.32
C LEU A 49 2.16 4.99 8.25
N LEU A 50 1.74 5.58 7.13
CA LEU A 50 1.13 4.85 6.02
C LEU A 50 2.12 3.88 5.35
N LEU A 51 3.38 4.29 5.14
CA LEU A 51 4.43 3.41 4.62
C LEU A 51 4.71 2.24 5.57
N SER A 52 4.70 2.49 6.89
CA SER A 52 4.80 1.43 7.90
C SER A 52 3.62 0.47 7.83
N ASN A 53 2.40 0.99 7.63
CA ASN A 53 1.19 0.19 7.46
C ASN A 53 1.24 -0.65 6.17
N VAL A 54 1.80 -0.14 5.09
CA VAL A 54 2.06 -0.92 3.86
C VAL A 54 2.97 -2.11 4.17
N GLY A 55 4.09 -1.89 4.85
CA GLY A 55 5.02 -2.96 5.22
C GLY A 55 4.42 -4.00 6.17
N GLU A 56 3.63 -3.56 7.14
CA GLU A 56 2.91 -4.45 8.07
C GLU A 56 1.94 -5.37 7.33
N ASN A 57 1.11 -4.83 6.44
CA ASN A 57 0.12 -5.64 5.72
C ASN A 57 0.76 -6.52 4.64
N ALA A 58 1.87 -6.09 4.03
CA ALA A 58 2.69 -6.97 3.18
C ALA A 58 3.23 -8.19 3.97
N GLY A 59 3.43 -8.05 5.28
CA GLY A 59 3.85 -9.13 6.16
C GLY A 59 2.74 -10.14 6.47
N LYS A 60 1.47 -9.74 6.33
CA LYS A 60 0.29 -10.59 6.57
C LYS A 60 -0.08 -11.43 5.36
N ILE A 61 0.41 -11.10 4.17
CA ILE A 61 0.11 -11.82 2.94
C ILE A 61 0.64 -13.26 3.04
N SER A 62 -0.25 -14.21 2.78
CA SER A 62 0.06 -15.64 2.84
C SER A 62 1.16 -16.07 1.86
N GLU A 63 1.84 -17.18 2.15
CA GLU A 63 2.88 -17.72 1.27
C GLU A 63 2.33 -18.14 -0.10
N SER A 64 1.08 -18.62 -0.15
CA SER A 64 0.43 -19.02 -1.41
C SER A 64 0.31 -17.83 -2.37
N THR A 65 -0.19 -16.69 -1.89
CA THR A 65 -0.26 -15.46 -2.70
C THR A 65 1.13 -14.98 -3.09
N ARG A 66 2.11 -15.01 -2.17
CA ARG A 66 3.48 -14.58 -2.48
C ARG A 66 4.15 -15.46 -3.55
N THR A 67 3.82 -16.75 -3.57
CA THR A 67 4.32 -17.71 -4.57
C THR A 67 3.68 -17.49 -5.94
N VAL A 68 2.39 -17.11 -5.99
CA VAL A 68 1.69 -16.79 -7.25
C VAL A 68 2.23 -15.51 -7.86
N TYR A 69 2.64 -14.53 -7.05
CA TYR A 69 3.15 -13.24 -7.50
C TYR A 69 4.63 -13.02 -7.09
N PRO A 70 5.58 -13.79 -7.63
CA PRO A 70 6.98 -13.74 -7.19
C PRO A 70 7.73 -12.51 -7.69
N THR A 71 7.23 -11.83 -8.72
CA THR A 71 7.79 -10.57 -9.25
C THR A 71 7.49 -9.38 -8.34
N PHE A 72 6.48 -9.49 -7.47
CA PHE A 72 6.19 -8.46 -6.48
C PHE A 72 7.29 -8.46 -5.39
N PRO A 73 7.84 -7.30 -5.01
CA PRO A 73 8.99 -7.20 -4.10
C PRO A 73 8.60 -7.38 -2.62
N TRP A 74 8.02 -8.52 -2.26
CA TRP A 74 7.46 -8.79 -0.92
C TRP A 74 8.44 -8.52 0.22
N LYS A 75 9.70 -8.95 0.05
CA LYS A 75 10.74 -8.80 1.07
C LYS A 75 11.08 -7.32 1.30
N GLN A 76 11.20 -6.54 0.23
CA GLN A 76 11.52 -5.12 0.30
C GLN A 76 10.35 -4.33 0.92
N VAL A 77 9.12 -4.60 0.48
CA VAL A 77 7.92 -3.91 0.98
C VAL A 77 7.71 -4.18 2.47
N ARG A 78 7.86 -5.45 2.91
CA ARG A 78 7.83 -5.80 4.33
C ARG A 78 8.90 -5.07 5.16
N GLY A 79 10.07 -4.83 4.56
CA GLY A 79 11.16 -4.11 5.19
C GLY A 79 10.88 -2.64 5.49
N LEU A 80 9.86 -2.02 4.86
CA LEU A 80 9.53 -0.60 5.05
C LEU A 80 9.22 -0.27 6.51
N ARG A 81 8.46 -1.12 7.21
CA ARG A 81 8.12 -0.91 8.63
C ARG A 81 9.38 -0.79 9.48
N ASN A 82 10.35 -1.70 9.29
CA ASN A 82 11.58 -1.71 10.07
C ASN A 82 12.44 -0.49 9.76
N ARG A 83 12.56 -0.12 8.48
CA ARG A 83 13.33 1.05 8.06
C ARG A 83 12.78 2.35 8.63
N ILE A 84 11.45 2.49 8.72
CA ILE A 84 10.81 3.69 9.27
C ILE A 84 10.85 3.71 10.81
N ALA A 85 10.65 2.57 11.46
CA ALA A 85 10.60 2.49 12.92
C ALA A 85 11.98 2.66 13.59
N HIS A 86 13.06 2.16 12.98
CA HIS A 86 14.39 2.18 13.59
C HIS A 86 15.11 3.53 13.44
N ASP A 87 14.84 4.27 12.35
CA ASP A 87 15.59 5.49 12.04
C ASP A 87 14.88 6.78 12.48
N TYR A 88 13.80 6.74 13.29
CA TYR A 88 12.94 7.91 13.55
C TYR A 88 13.68 9.19 14.04
N THR A 89 14.87 9.05 14.65
CA THR A 89 15.74 10.17 15.07
C THR A 89 16.69 10.70 13.98
N GLY A 90 16.76 10.03 12.82
CA GLY A 90 17.64 10.32 11.69
C GLY A 90 17.10 9.82 10.35
N ILE A 91 15.77 9.78 10.17
CA ILE A 91 15.13 9.37 8.91
C ILE A 91 15.66 10.30 7.82
N ASP A 92 16.26 9.69 6.81
CA ASP A 92 16.63 10.37 5.58
C ASP A 92 15.35 10.73 4.81
N PHE A 93 14.88 11.97 4.98
CA PHE A 93 13.67 12.48 4.36
C PHE A 93 13.80 12.58 2.83
N GLU A 94 15.01 12.71 2.28
CA GLU A 94 15.27 12.63 0.84
C GLU A 94 14.94 11.21 0.35
N MET A 95 15.43 10.20 1.05
CA MET A 95 15.14 8.80 0.74
C MET A 95 13.66 8.45 0.88
N VAL A 96 12.96 8.97 1.90
CA VAL A 96 11.51 8.77 2.03
C VAL A 96 10.77 9.42 0.87
N PHE A 97 11.14 10.64 0.49
CA PHE A 97 10.51 11.32 -0.64
C PHE A 97 10.79 10.59 -1.96
N ASP A 98 12.00 10.07 -2.16
CA ASP A 98 12.35 9.22 -3.31
C ASP A 98 11.48 7.95 -3.37
N ILE A 99 11.30 7.26 -2.24
CA ILE A 99 10.38 6.12 -2.14
C ILE A 99 8.97 6.52 -2.59
N ILE A 100 8.47 7.65 -2.08
CA ILE A 100 7.13 8.13 -2.40
C ILE A 100 6.98 8.47 -3.89
N GLN A 101 7.97 9.11 -4.50
CA GLN A 101 7.88 9.54 -5.90
C GLN A 101 8.13 8.40 -6.88
N ASN A 102 9.12 7.55 -6.62
CA ASN A 102 9.65 6.60 -7.60
C ASN A 102 9.22 5.16 -7.36
N HIS A 103 8.90 4.79 -6.11
CA HIS A 103 8.60 3.40 -5.74
C HIS A 103 7.14 3.14 -5.38
N ILE A 104 6.43 4.12 -4.82
CA ILE A 104 5.01 3.98 -4.48
C ILE A 104 4.11 3.89 -5.72
N PRO A 105 4.29 4.66 -6.80
CA PRO A 105 3.47 4.50 -8.01
C PRO A 105 3.54 3.10 -8.64
N PRO A 106 4.72 2.50 -8.91
CA PRO A 106 4.77 1.14 -9.44
C PRO A 106 4.26 0.09 -8.44
N LEU A 107 4.48 0.30 -7.13
CA LEU A 107 3.93 -0.57 -6.09
C LEU A 107 2.39 -0.57 -6.11
N LYS A 108 1.77 0.60 -6.22
CA LYS A 108 0.32 0.74 -6.36
C LYS A 108 -0.18 -0.08 -7.54
N THR A 109 0.39 0.10 -8.73
CA THR A 109 -0.02 -0.64 -9.93
C THR A 109 0.14 -2.15 -9.75
N ALA A 110 1.22 -2.60 -9.10
CA ALA A 110 1.41 -4.02 -8.83
C ALA A 110 0.35 -4.60 -7.87
N ILE A 111 -0.06 -3.85 -6.84
CA ILE A 111 -1.15 -4.24 -5.94
C ILE A 111 -2.49 -4.31 -6.70
N GLU A 112 -2.79 -3.31 -7.53
CA GLU A 112 -4.00 -3.28 -8.36
C GLU A 112 -4.10 -4.54 -9.25
N VAL A 113 -2.99 -4.94 -9.88
CA VAL A 113 -2.92 -6.18 -10.70
C VAL A 113 -3.22 -7.42 -9.86
N ILE A 114 -2.57 -7.57 -8.69
CA ILE A 114 -2.80 -8.73 -7.81
C ILE A 114 -4.28 -8.84 -7.42
N VAL A 115 -4.89 -7.72 -7.02
CA VAL A 115 -6.30 -7.70 -6.61
C VAL A 115 -7.22 -8.02 -7.79
N LYS A 116 -6.98 -7.41 -8.96
CA LYS A 116 -7.78 -7.65 -10.16
C LYS A 116 -7.71 -9.10 -10.63
N GLU A 117 -6.52 -9.67 -10.73
CA GLU A 117 -6.33 -11.06 -11.14
C GLU A 117 -6.94 -12.03 -10.13
N GLY A 118 -6.73 -11.77 -8.83
CA GLY A 118 -7.31 -12.59 -7.76
C GLY A 118 -8.83 -12.53 -7.67
N LEU A 119 -9.47 -11.40 -8.02
CA LEU A 119 -10.93 -11.32 -8.14
C LEU A 119 -11.43 -11.98 -9.43
N GLY A 120 -10.68 -11.86 -10.52
CA GLY A 120 -11.01 -12.43 -11.83
C GLY A 120 -10.98 -13.95 -11.87
N ASN A 121 -10.03 -14.58 -11.15
CA ASN A 121 -9.88 -16.03 -11.07
C ASN A 121 -10.61 -16.68 -9.89
N GLY A 122 -11.33 -15.91 -9.07
CA GLY A 122 -12.08 -16.40 -7.91
C GLY A 122 -11.23 -16.69 -6.66
N PHE A 123 -9.95 -16.34 -6.67
CA PHE A 123 -9.05 -16.51 -5.52
C PHE A 123 -9.40 -15.58 -4.34
N PHE A 124 -9.95 -14.41 -4.63
CA PHE A 124 -10.46 -13.44 -3.66
C PHE A 124 -11.99 -13.35 -3.68
N ASP A 125 -12.59 -13.00 -2.54
CA ASP A 125 -14.04 -12.90 -2.42
C ASP A 125 -14.58 -11.58 -2.99
N LYS A 126 -15.38 -11.68 -4.06
CA LYS A 126 -16.08 -10.53 -4.64
C LYS A 126 -17.02 -9.86 -3.64
N ASN A 127 -17.70 -10.61 -2.77
CA ASN A 127 -18.57 -10.02 -1.76
C ASN A 127 -17.78 -9.19 -0.73
N GLU A 128 -16.55 -9.63 -0.41
CA GLU A 128 -15.65 -8.87 0.47
C GLU A 128 -15.16 -7.59 -0.23
N CYS A 129 -14.88 -7.66 -1.53
CA CYS A 129 -14.55 -6.49 -2.34
C CYS A 129 -15.71 -5.48 -2.42
N GLU A 130 -16.93 -5.95 -2.65
CA GLU A 130 -18.15 -5.11 -2.68
C GLU A 130 -18.39 -4.45 -1.30
N ALA A 131 -18.20 -5.19 -0.21
CA ALA A 131 -18.27 -4.62 1.13
C ALA A 131 -17.21 -3.54 1.35
N ALA A 132 -15.99 -3.76 0.86
CA ALA A 132 -14.91 -2.79 0.93
C ALA A 132 -15.20 -1.52 0.10
N GLN A 133 -15.78 -1.67 -1.10
CA GLN A 133 -16.18 -0.55 -1.96
C GLN A 133 -17.19 0.39 -1.29
N ASN A 134 -18.08 -0.16 -0.45
CA ASN A 134 -19.09 0.60 0.28
C ASN A 134 -18.60 1.14 1.64
N SER A 135 -17.33 0.88 2.00
CA SER A 135 -16.75 1.31 3.27
C SER A 135 -16.09 2.69 3.16
N LEU A 136 -16.28 3.53 4.18
CA LEU A 136 -15.55 4.80 4.32
C LEU A 136 -14.04 4.62 4.45
N PHE A 137 -13.58 3.43 4.83
CA PHE A 137 -12.18 3.12 5.05
C PHE A 137 -11.37 3.06 3.76
N TYR A 138 -11.96 2.59 2.64
CA TYR A 138 -11.27 2.38 1.36
C TYR A 138 -11.62 3.47 0.33
N ARG A 139 -11.98 4.66 0.80
CA ARG A 139 -12.55 5.73 -0.02
C ARG A 139 -11.60 6.32 -1.07
N HIS A 140 -10.29 6.08 -0.98
CA HIS A 140 -9.31 6.60 -1.94
C HIS A 140 -8.98 5.58 -3.04
N ILE A 141 -9.46 4.34 -2.92
CA ILE A 141 -9.29 3.31 -3.94
C ILE A 141 -10.30 3.54 -5.08
N ASP A 142 -9.79 3.63 -6.31
CA ASP A 142 -10.62 3.59 -7.52
C ASP A 142 -10.96 2.13 -7.88
N PHE A 143 -12.00 1.58 -7.25
CA PHE A 143 -12.43 0.19 -7.47
C PHE A 143 -12.79 -0.12 -8.93
N LYS A 144 -13.05 0.87 -9.79
CA LYS A 144 -13.26 0.66 -11.23
C LYS A 144 -12.02 0.13 -11.95
N ARG A 145 -10.83 0.33 -11.38
CA ARG A 145 -9.56 -0.22 -11.91
C ARG A 145 -9.34 -1.68 -11.52
N LEU A 146 -10.04 -2.15 -10.49
CA LEU A 146 -9.91 -3.48 -9.91
C LEU A 146 -10.92 -4.49 -10.47
N MET A 147 -11.94 -4.00 -11.17
CA MET A 147 -13.05 -4.79 -11.76
C MET A 147 -12.93 -4.92 -13.28
#